data_AF-A0A2N8M1B8-F1
#
_entry.id   AF-A0A2N8M1B8-F1
#
_cell.length_a   1.000
_cell.length_b   1.000
_cell.length_c   1.000
_cell.angle_alpha   90.00
_cell.angle_beta   90.00
_cell.angle_gamma   90.00
#
_symmetry.space_group_name_H-M   'P 1'
#
loop_
_entity.id
_entity.type
_entity.pdbx_description
1 polymer ?
#
loop_
_entity_poly.entity_id
_entity_poly.type
_entity_poly.pdbx_seq_one_letter_code
_entity_poly.pdbx_strand_id
1 'polypeptide(L)'
;MKLFLRDDMSALWGDEDPFEQAAAQQGEIFRAREGRRTLRFVGNGRSYFLKYHAGIGWKEIFKNLTQGKLPVLGAMDEVRAIEAVRNAGLDTMTVAAFGSRGVNPAGVESFIVTDDLSGTLSLEDVGEEWVSSGHTPVLFKRALILRVAQIARDMHRAGINHRDFYLAHFLMPEQDVRRENSDAPLFLIDLHRSQVRRSVPRRWQVKDLGGLYFSTARFGMTRRDLLRFIRAYSGKPLREALSDAGLWQSARREAEKIYRRYFEVEPQLPLQFNEHPGKDI
;
A
#
# COMPACT_ATOMS: atom_id res chain seq x y z
N MET A 1 15.14 -5.42 23.10
CA MET A 1 13.70 -5.17 22.89
C MET A 1 13.54 -3.78 22.29
N LYS A 2 12.60 -3.59 21.37
CA LYS A 2 12.20 -2.26 20.92
C LYS A 2 10.71 -2.09 21.20
N LEU A 3 10.33 -0.97 21.80
CA LEU A 3 8.96 -0.70 22.22
C LEU A 3 8.71 0.81 22.07
N PHE A 4 7.53 1.15 21.59
CA PHE A 4 7.00 2.50 21.53
C PHE A 4 5.49 2.43 21.77
N LEU A 5 4.99 3.30 22.64
CA LEU A 5 3.57 3.53 22.88
C LEU A 5 3.35 5.04 22.83
N ARG A 6 2.40 5.48 22.02
CA ARG A 6 1.87 6.85 22.09
C ARG A 6 1.03 6.99 23.36
N ASP A 7 0.88 8.21 23.87
CA ASP A 7 0.21 8.49 25.15
C ASP A 7 -1.19 7.87 25.26
N ASP A 8 -1.97 7.86 24.17
CA ASP A 8 -3.30 7.25 24.14
C ASP A 8 -3.26 5.72 24.23
N MET A 9 -2.27 5.08 23.62
CA MET A 9 -2.04 3.64 23.76
C MET A 9 -1.48 3.29 25.14
N SER A 10 -0.61 4.13 25.70
CA SER A 10 -0.11 3.97 27.07
C SER A 10 -1.25 4.07 28.09
N ALA A 11 -2.17 5.01 27.90
CA ALA A 11 -3.35 5.14 28.75
C ALA A 11 -4.35 3.98 28.57
N LEU A 12 -4.44 3.42 27.35
CA LEU A 12 -5.34 2.31 27.06
C LEU A 12 -4.85 0.97 27.63
N TRP A 13 -3.56 0.69 27.50
CA TRP A 13 -2.95 -0.57 27.94
C TRP A 13 -2.39 -0.53 29.36
N GLY A 14 -2.28 0.66 29.97
CA GLY A 14 -1.83 0.83 31.34
C GLY A 14 -0.41 0.34 31.58
N ASP A 15 -0.16 -0.15 32.80
CA ASP A 15 1.15 -0.68 33.23
C ASP A 15 1.35 -2.18 32.90
N GLU A 16 0.45 -2.78 32.13
CA GLU A 16 0.55 -4.19 31.72
C GLU A 16 1.58 -4.41 30.60
N ASP A 17 2.01 -5.67 30.38
CA ASP A 17 2.93 -5.98 29.28
C ASP A 17 2.26 -5.70 27.91
N PRO A 18 2.77 -4.75 27.12
CA PRO A 18 2.17 -4.41 25.82
C PRO A 18 2.11 -5.58 24.83
N PHE A 19 2.99 -6.58 24.98
CA PHE A 19 2.95 -7.77 24.15
C PHE A 19 1.78 -8.69 24.51
N GLU A 20 1.52 -8.86 25.81
CA GLU A 20 0.36 -9.62 26.30
C GLU A 20 -0.94 -8.89 25.93
N GLN A 21 -0.98 -7.57 26.08
CA GLN A 21 -2.08 -6.73 25.64
C GLN A 21 -2.35 -6.87 24.14
N ALA A 22 -1.31 -6.74 23.30
CA ALA A 22 -1.45 -6.93 21.86
C ALA A 22 -1.90 -8.36 21.50
N ALA A 23 -1.43 -9.39 22.22
CA ALA A 23 -1.82 -10.77 22.00
C ALA A 23 -3.26 -11.08 22.47
N ALA A 24 -3.75 -10.40 23.52
CA ALA A 24 -5.10 -10.59 24.06
C ALA A 24 -6.16 -9.67 23.42
N GLN A 25 -5.73 -8.60 22.72
CA GLN A 25 -6.61 -7.58 22.14
C GLN A 25 -7.72 -8.19 21.28
N GLN A 26 -8.96 -7.82 21.61
CA GLN A 26 -10.16 -8.21 20.87
C GLN A 26 -10.58 -7.11 19.90
N GLY A 27 -11.30 -7.51 18.84
CA GLY A 27 -11.79 -6.63 17.80
C GLY A 27 -12.29 -7.39 16.58
N GLU A 28 -12.59 -6.66 15.52
CA GLU A 28 -12.98 -7.25 14.24
C GLU A 28 -11.75 -7.84 13.54
N ILE A 29 -11.78 -9.15 13.28
CA ILE A 29 -10.64 -9.88 12.71
C ILE A 29 -10.71 -9.84 11.18
N PHE A 30 -9.68 -9.27 10.56
CA PHE A 30 -9.51 -9.27 9.11
C PHE A 30 -8.65 -10.44 8.62
N ARG A 31 -7.73 -10.92 9.47
CA ARG A 31 -6.86 -12.06 9.15
C ARG A 31 -6.42 -12.78 10.42
N ALA A 32 -6.61 -14.09 10.45
CA ALA A 32 -6.05 -14.96 11.47
C ALA A 32 -5.36 -16.16 10.79
N ARG A 33 -4.06 -16.32 11.05
CA ARG A 33 -3.26 -17.50 10.67
C ARG A 33 -2.34 -17.85 11.82
N GLU A 34 -1.75 -19.05 11.78
CA GLU A 34 -0.79 -19.48 12.78
C GLU A 34 0.33 -18.42 12.94
N GLY A 35 0.44 -17.86 14.15
CA GLY A 35 1.43 -16.83 14.50
C GLY A 35 1.20 -15.43 13.91
N ARG A 36 0.08 -15.13 13.23
CA ARG A 36 -0.24 -13.78 12.72
C ARG A 36 -1.72 -13.44 12.88
N ARG A 37 -2.01 -12.29 13.49
CA ARG A 37 -3.36 -11.75 13.63
C ARG A 37 -3.40 -10.31 13.13
N THR A 38 -4.45 -9.95 12.39
CA THR A 38 -4.75 -8.57 11.99
C THR A 38 -6.19 -8.27 12.33
N LEU A 39 -6.40 -7.25 13.15
CA LEU A 39 -7.72 -6.85 13.63
C LEU A 39 -7.85 -5.33 13.74
N ARG A 40 -9.09 -4.87 13.74
CA ARG A 40 -9.48 -3.50 14.09
C ARG A 40 -10.11 -3.49 15.47
N PHE A 41 -9.75 -2.53 16.32
CA PHE A 41 -10.33 -2.37 17.65
C PHE A 41 -10.56 -0.89 17.98
N VAL A 42 -11.44 -0.62 18.93
CA VAL A 42 -11.74 0.74 19.42
C VAL A 42 -11.26 0.85 20.86
N GLY A 43 -10.53 1.93 21.16
CA GLY A 43 -10.06 2.25 22.50
C GLY A 43 -10.14 3.75 22.75
N ASN A 44 -10.72 4.15 23.88
CA ASN A 44 -10.89 5.56 24.27
C ASN A 44 -11.55 6.42 23.16
N GLY A 45 -12.53 5.86 22.44
CA GLY A 45 -13.26 6.55 21.38
C GLY A 45 -12.50 6.69 20.04
N ARG A 46 -11.32 6.08 19.90
CA ARG A 46 -10.53 6.04 18.66
C ARG A 46 -10.47 4.62 18.11
N SER A 47 -10.41 4.50 16.79
CA SER A 47 -10.25 3.21 16.09
C SER A 47 -8.80 3.00 15.69
N TYR A 48 -8.35 1.75 15.80
CA TYR A 48 -6.97 1.34 15.53
C TYR A 48 -6.91 0.03 14.75
N PHE A 49 -5.86 -0.15 13.98
CA PHE A 49 -5.50 -1.43 13.37
C PHE A 49 -4.30 -2.05 14.07
N LEU A 50 -4.47 -3.27 14.58
CA LEU A 50 -3.41 -4.07 15.19
C LEU A 50 -2.99 -5.18 14.23
N LYS A 51 -1.68 -5.28 13.98
CA LYS A 51 -1.04 -6.43 13.34
C LYS A 51 -0.08 -7.06 14.36
N TYR A 52 -0.43 -8.26 14.82
CA TYR A 52 0.34 -9.03 15.79
C TYR A 52 1.02 -10.23 15.12
N HIS A 53 2.24 -10.53 15.53
CA HIS A 53 3.09 -11.61 15.04
C HIS A 53 3.74 -12.34 16.23
N ALA A 54 3.44 -13.63 16.42
CA ALA A 54 4.01 -14.46 17.49
C ALA A 54 5.34 -15.16 17.10
N GLY A 55 5.83 -14.92 15.88
CA GLY A 55 6.90 -15.67 15.25
C GLY A 55 6.38 -16.60 14.14
N ILE A 56 7.18 -16.78 13.08
CA ILE A 56 6.79 -17.54 11.88
C ILE A 56 7.38 -18.96 11.83
N GLY A 57 8.28 -19.30 12.76
CA GLY A 57 8.99 -20.58 12.80
C GLY A 57 10.03 -20.74 11.68
N TRP A 58 11.00 -21.64 11.89
CA TRP A 58 12.08 -21.89 10.92
C TRP A 58 11.56 -22.47 9.60
N LYS A 59 10.49 -23.27 9.65
CA LYS A 59 9.88 -23.89 8.46
C LYS A 59 9.43 -22.84 7.43
N GLU A 60 8.79 -21.77 7.87
CA GLU A 60 8.32 -20.71 6.97
C GLU A 60 9.46 -19.79 6.51
N ILE A 61 10.50 -19.59 7.34
CA ILE A 61 11.74 -18.89 6.94
C ILE A 61 12.41 -19.63 5.78
N PHE A 62 12.71 -20.93 5.96
CA PHE A 62 13.36 -21.73 4.93
C PHE A 62 12.53 -21.80 3.65
N LYS A 63 11.21 -22.00 3.76
CA LYS A 63 10.30 -22.00 2.60
C LYS A 63 10.32 -20.68 1.82
N ASN A 64 10.35 -19.53 2.50
CA ASN A 64 10.43 -18.24 1.82
C ASN A 64 11.79 -18.07 1.15
N LEU A 65 12.88 -18.41 1.83
CA LEU A 65 14.24 -18.32 1.28
C LEU A 65 14.45 -19.22 0.06
N THR A 66 13.95 -20.47 0.08
CA THR A 66 14.02 -21.38 -1.08
C THR A 66 13.19 -20.91 -2.27
N GLN A 67 12.17 -20.07 -2.03
CA GLN A 67 11.41 -19.37 -3.08
C GLN A 67 12.03 -18.02 -3.49
N GLY A 68 13.22 -17.68 -2.99
CA GLY A 68 13.88 -16.38 -3.23
C GLY A 68 13.17 -15.19 -2.62
N LYS A 69 12.28 -15.41 -1.64
CA LYS A 69 11.54 -14.38 -0.90
C LYS A 69 12.21 -14.14 0.44
N LEU A 70 12.47 -12.87 0.77
CA LEU A 70 12.86 -12.51 2.13
C LEU A 70 11.64 -12.68 3.05
N PRO A 71 11.76 -13.44 4.15
CA PRO A 71 10.68 -13.58 5.12
C PRO A 71 10.40 -12.24 5.79
N VAL A 72 9.12 -11.96 6.07
CA VAL A 72 8.74 -10.81 6.92
C VAL A 72 8.99 -11.23 8.35
N LEU A 73 10.10 -10.77 8.92
CA LEU A 73 10.60 -11.21 10.23
C LEU A 73 9.95 -10.46 11.41
N GLY A 74 9.14 -9.43 11.15
CA GLY A 74 8.36 -8.73 12.18
C GLY A 74 7.81 -7.39 11.72
N ALA A 75 7.18 -6.66 12.64
CA ALA A 75 6.51 -5.38 12.38
C ALA A 75 7.46 -4.18 12.14
N MET A 76 8.76 -4.33 12.42
CA MET A 76 9.75 -3.24 12.35
C MET A 76 9.95 -2.68 10.94
N ASP A 77 9.82 -3.53 9.91
CA ASP A 77 9.95 -3.08 8.53
C ASP A 77 8.76 -2.18 8.13
N GLU A 78 7.57 -2.46 8.66
CA GLU A 78 6.38 -1.64 8.45
C GLU A 78 6.50 -0.29 9.17
N VAL A 79 6.98 -0.27 10.42
CA VAL A 79 7.25 0.98 11.16
C VAL A 79 8.23 1.87 10.38
N ARG A 80 9.37 1.30 9.95
CA ARG A 80 10.37 2.03 9.17
C ARG A 80 9.82 2.56 7.86
N ALA A 81 8.97 1.79 7.18
CA ALA A 81 8.34 2.22 5.94
C ALA A 81 7.35 3.37 6.17
N ILE A 82 6.51 3.30 7.20
CA ILE A 82 5.60 4.38 7.60
C ILE A 82 6.39 5.65 7.90
N GLU A 83 7.42 5.57 8.76
CA GLU A 83 8.27 6.72 9.09
C GLU A 83 8.94 7.31 7.85
N ALA A 84 9.47 6.47 6.95
CA ALA A 84 10.11 6.94 5.73
C ALA A 84 9.12 7.65 4.78
N VAL A 85 7.91 7.12 4.63
CA VAL A 85 6.84 7.73 3.81
C VAL A 85 6.43 9.08 4.40
N ARG A 86 6.24 9.17 5.72
CA ARG A 86 5.94 10.43 6.42
C ARG A 86 7.07 11.45 6.26
N ASN A 87 8.32 11.03 6.41
CA ASN A 87 9.50 11.89 6.22
C ASN A 87 9.66 12.37 4.78
N ALA A 88 9.10 11.66 3.81
CA ALA A 88 9.01 12.10 2.42
C ALA A 88 7.87 13.12 2.17
N GLY A 89 7.13 13.51 3.22
CA GLY A 89 6.01 14.45 3.14
C GLY A 89 4.73 13.82 2.57
N LEU A 90 4.61 12.49 2.60
CA LEU A 90 3.46 11.77 2.06
C LEU A 90 2.50 11.36 3.19
N ASP A 91 1.21 11.47 2.92
CA ASP A 91 0.17 11.01 3.82
C ASP A 91 0.19 9.48 3.92
N THR A 92 0.16 8.96 5.13
CA THR A 92 0.05 7.52 5.43
C THR A 92 -0.48 7.35 6.86
N MET A 93 -0.61 6.10 7.29
CA MET A 93 -1.01 5.75 8.66
C MET A 93 -0.02 6.32 9.68
N THR A 94 -0.50 6.59 10.90
CA THR A 94 0.36 6.98 12.01
C THR A 94 0.51 5.79 12.96
N VAL A 95 1.73 5.54 13.43
CA VAL A 95 1.99 4.48 14.41
C VAL A 95 1.54 4.96 15.79
N ALA A 96 0.62 4.23 16.40
CA ALA A 96 0.15 4.47 17.77
C ALA A 96 0.93 3.61 18.77
N ALA A 97 1.35 2.41 18.38
CA ALA A 97 2.21 1.56 19.18
C ALA A 97 3.02 0.60 18.31
N PHE A 98 4.22 0.20 18.75
CA PHE A 98 4.91 -0.95 18.18
C PHE A 98 5.78 -1.65 19.22
N GLY A 99 5.95 -2.96 19.06
CA GLY A 99 6.82 -3.77 19.90
C GLY A 99 7.54 -4.83 19.08
N SER A 100 8.79 -5.12 19.43
CA SER A 100 9.53 -6.28 18.93
C SER A 100 10.50 -6.82 19.99
N ARG A 101 10.37 -8.12 20.28
CA ARG A 101 11.22 -8.86 21.23
C ARG A 101 11.61 -10.26 20.68
N GLY A 102 12.70 -10.80 21.20
CA GLY A 102 13.30 -12.05 20.74
C GLY A 102 14.56 -11.85 19.88
N VAL A 103 15.53 -12.76 20.02
CA VAL A 103 16.78 -12.79 19.24
C VAL A 103 16.77 -13.85 18.15
N ASN A 104 15.96 -14.89 18.30
CA ASN A 104 15.79 -15.95 17.32
C ASN A 104 14.81 -15.45 16.22
N PRO A 105 15.23 -15.30 14.96
CA PRO A 105 14.38 -14.85 13.86
C PRO A 105 13.08 -15.65 13.69
N ALA A 106 13.10 -16.94 14.04
CA ALA A 106 11.93 -17.81 13.96
C ALA A 106 10.89 -17.57 15.07
N GLY A 107 11.29 -16.94 16.18
CA GLY A 107 10.46 -16.66 17.34
C GLY A 107 10.43 -15.18 17.71
N VAL A 108 10.71 -14.28 16.75
CA VAL A 108 10.54 -12.84 17.00
C VAL A 108 9.06 -12.57 17.14
N GLU A 109 8.69 -12.14 18.34
CA GLU A 109 7.37 -11.64 18.64
C GLU A 109 7.35 -10.14 18.36
N SER A 110 6.35 -9.68 17.62
CA SER A 110 6.21 -8.26 17.31
C SER A 110 4.78 -7.85 17.04
N PHE A 111 4.50 -6.59 17.26
CA PHE A 111 3.22 -5.98 16.91
C PHE A 111 3.41 -4.56 16.41
N ILE A 112 2.43 -4.09 15.65
CA ILE A 112 2.25 -2.69 15.31
C ILE A 112 0.77 -2.34 15.44
N VAL A 113 0.50 -1.21 16.06
CA VAL A 113 -0.81 -0.56 16.11
C VAL A 113 -0.70 0.74 15.33
N THR A 114 -1.58 0.93 14.36
CA THR A 114 -1.71 2.19 13.62
C THR A 114 -3.09 2.80 13.85
N ASP A 115 -3.17 4.12 13.71
CA ASP A 115 -4.47 4.79 13.60
C ASP A 115 -5.27 4.18 12.44
N ASP A 116 -6.55 3.90 12.69
CA ASP A 116 -7.48 3.48 11.65
C ASP A 116 -7.85 4.69 10.77
N LEU A 117 -7.88 4.47 9.46
CA LEU A 117 -8.29 5.45 8.46
C LEU A 117 -9.78 5.23 8.13
N SER A 118 -10.64 5.26 9.15
CA SER A 118 -12.08 5.08 8.99
C SER A 118 -12.72 6.26 8.22
N GLY A 119 -13.83 5.99 7.53
CA GLY A 119 -14.50 7.01 6.70
C GLY A 119 -13.70 7.42 5.47
N THR A 120 -12.89 6.52 4.92
CA THR A 120 -12.14 6.71 3.68
C THR A 120 -12.60 5.73 2.60
N LEU A 121 -12.40 6.11 1.33
CA LEU A 121 -12.58 5.25 0.17
C LEU A 121 -11.23 5.01 -0.50
N SER A 122 -10.99 3.80 -0.99
CA SER A 122 -9.84 3.57 -1.86
C SER A 122 -10.09 4.17 -3.25
N LEU A 123 -9.04 4.52 -3.98
CA LEU A 123 -9.20 4.97 -5.37
C LEU A 123 -9.74 3.87 -6.30
N GLU A 124 -9.67 2.60 -5.89
CA GLU A 124 -10.36 1.49 -6.55
C GLU A 124 -11.87 1.61 -6.36
N ASP A 125 -12.34 1.80 -5.12
CA ASP A 125 -13.77 1.99 -4.81
C ASP A 125 -14.35 3.22 -5.54
N VAL A 126 -13.62 4.33 -5.54
CA VAL A 126 -14.01 5.55 -6.28
C VAL A 126 -14.15 5.26 -7.78
N GLY A 127 -13.22 4.49 -8.34
CA GLY A 127 -13.28 4.09 -9.74
C GLY A 127 -14.48 3.18 -10.05
N GLU A 128 -14.78 2.23 -9.16
CA GLU A 128 -15.93 1.32 -9.29
C GLU A 128 -17.26 2.08 -9.22
N GLU A 129 -17.37 3.09 -8.35
CA GLU A 129 -18.55 3.97 -8.30
C GLU A 129 -18.74 4.75 -9.61
N TRP A 130 -17.66 5.27 -10.21
CA TRP A 130 -17.75 5.96 -11.51
C TRP A 130 -18.16 5.03 -12.64
N VAL A 131 -17.65 3.80 -12.65
CA VAL A 131 -18.04 2.78 -13.64
C VAL A 131 -19.51 2.40 -13.46
N SER A 132 -19.92 2.11 -12.23
CA SER A 132 -21.29 1.68 -11.90
C SER A 132 -22.33 2.76 -12.17
N SER A 133 -21.99 4.02 -11.91
CA SER A 133 -22.88 5.17 -12.19
C SER A 133 -22.84 5.63 -13.65
N GLY A 134 -21.86 5.18 -14.45
CA GLY A 134 -21.62 5.67 -15.81
C GLY A 134 -21.14 7.13 -15.87
N HIS A 135 -20.76 7.72 -14.73
CA HIS A 135 -20.34 9.12 -14.63
C HIS A 135 -18.93 9.24 -14.04
N THR A 136 -18.03 9.88 -14.78
CA THR A 136 -16.67 10.19 -14.31
C THR A 136 -16.47 11.71 -14.25
N PRO A 137 -16.26 12.29 -13.06
CA PRO A 137 -15.88 13.70 -12.93
C PRO A 137 -14.48 13.95 -13.50
N VAL A 138 -14.41 14.41 -14.74
CA VAL A 138 -13.16 14.42 -15.55
C VAL A 138 -12.06 15.27 -14.92
N LEU A 139 -12.41 16.40 -14.30
CA LEU A 139 -11.42 17.28 -13.67
C LEU A 139 -10.84 16.63 -12.42
N PHE A 140 -11.69 16.06 -11.56
CA PHE A 140 -11.27 15.34 -10.37
C PHE A 140 -10.43 14.10 -10.71
N LYS A 141 -10.84 13.29 -11.70
CA LYS A 141 -10.02 12.17 -12.24
C LYS A 141 -8.62 12.62 -12.63
N ARG A 142 -8.52 13.74 -13.37
CA ARG A 142 -7.20 14.27 -13.79
C ARG A 142 -6.37 14.73 -12.60
N ALA A 143 -6.99 15.36 -11.61
CA ALA A 143 -6.30 15.79 -10.39
C ALA A 143 -5.76 14.59 -9.61
N LEU A 144 -6.56 13.54 -9.42
CA LEU A 144 -6.13 12.30 -8.78
C LEU A 144 -4.97 11.62 -9.52
N ILE A 145 -5.01 11.56 -10.86
CA ILE A 145 -3.90 11.02 -11.67
C ILE A 145 -2.59 11.79 -11.39
N LEU A 146 -2.65 13.12 -11.30
CA LEU A 146 -1.48 13.94 -11.00
C LEU A 146 -0.96 13.69 -9.59
N ARG A 147 -1.85 13.56 -8.61
CA ARG A 147 -1.48 13.30 -7.21
C ARG A 147 -0.86 11.92 -7.01
N VAL A 148 -1.46 10.88 -7.57
CA VAL A 148 -0.88 9.53 -7.54
C VAL A 148 0.49 9.51 -8.21
N ALA A 149 0.67 10.22 -9.33
CA ALA A 149 1.97 10.34 -9.99
C ALA A 149 3.03 11.08 -9.15
N GLN A 150 2.62 12.13 -8.43
CA GLN A 150 3.48 12.87 -7.50
C GLN A 150 3.87 12.00 -6.31
N ILE A 151 2.92 11.31 -5.68
CA ILE A 151 3.19 10.36 -4.59
C ILE A 151 4.18 9.29 -5.04
N ALA A 152 3.94 8.68 -6.21
CA ALA A 152 4.86 7.67 -6.78
C ALA A 152 6.27 8.22 -7.00
N ARG A 153 6.38 9.44 -7.53
CA ARG A 153 7.66 10.10 -7.76
C ARG A 153 8.39 10.39 -6.46
N ASP A 154 7.72 11.02 -5.52
CA ASP A 154 8.32 11.53 -4.29
C ASP A 154 8.70 10.35 -3.38
N MET A 155 7.87 9.30 -3.33
CA MET A 155 8.20 8.00 -2.71
C MET A 155 9.46 7.38 -3.33
N HIS A 156 9.52 7.25 -4.67
CA HIS A 156 10.69 6.66 -5.33
C HIS A 156 11.96 7.52 -5.20
N ARG A 157 11.84 8.84 -5.17
CA ARG A 157 12.96 9.77 -4.94
C ARG A 157 13.48 9.70 -3.50
N ALA A 158 12.59 9.49 -2.54
CA ALA A 158 12.94 9.22 -1.14
C ALA A 158 13.55 7.83 -0.93
N GLY A 159 13.72 7.03 -2.00
CA GLY A 159 14.34 5.72 -1.90
C GLY A 159 13.41 4.62 -1.39
N ILE A 160 12.10 4.85 -1.45
CA ILE A 160 11.06 3.94 -0.97
C ILE A 160 10.39 3.27 -2.17
N ASN A 161 10.21 1.95 -2.11
CA ASN A 161 9.33 1.24 -3.05
C ASN A 161 8.31 0.39 -2.30
N HIS A 162 7.08 0.37 -2.78
CA HIS A 162 5.91 -0.20 -2.11
C HIS A 162 5.82 -1.71 -2.25
N ARG A 163 6.14 -2.24 -3.44
CA ARG A 163 6.00 -3.64 -3.89
C ARG A 163 4.57 -4.13 -4.14
N ASP A 164 3.57 -3.51 -3.53
CA ASP A 164 2.14 -3.79 -3.75
C ASP A 164 1.43 -2.48 -4.13
N PHE A 165 1.95 -1.74 -5.11
CA PHE A 165 1.49 -0.39 -5.44
C PHE A 165 0.26 -0.44 -6.36
N TYR A 166 -0.94 -0.35 -5.79
CA TYR A 166 -2.23 -0.45 -6.51
C TYR A 166 -3.17 0.67 -6.07
N LEU A 167 -4.17 1.01 -6.91
CA LEU A 167 -5.18 2.04 -6.58
C LEU A 167 -5.93 1.75 -5.27
N ALA A 168 -6.15 0.48 -4.93
CA ALA A 168 -6.75 0.05 -3.67
C ALA A 168 -5.99 0.52 -2.41
N HIS A 169 -4.70 0.87 -2.55
CA HIS A 169 -3.85 1.30 -1.43
C HIS A 169 -3.69 2.81 -1.31
N PHE A 170 -4.49 3.57 -2.06
CA PHE A 170 -4.61 5.01 -1.93
C PHE A 170 -5.99 5.32 -1.33
N LEU A 171 -6.02 5.78 -0.08
CA LEU A 171 -7.26 6.10 0.62
C LEU A 171 -7.46 7.61 0.68
N MET A 172 -8.67 8.07 0.35
CA MET A 172 -9.09 9.46 0.49
C MET A 172 -10.32 9.53 1.40
N PRO A 173 -10.45 10.52 2.29
CA PRO A 173 -11.67 10.70 3.08
C PRO A 173 -12.91 10.75 2.18
N GLU A 174 -13.95 9.99 2.54
CA GLU A 174 -15.14 9.84 1.70
C GLU A 174 -15.80 11.20 1.44
N GLN A 175 -15.94 12.04 2.46
CA GLN A 175 -16.50 13.39 2.33
C GLN A 175 -15.78 14.24 1.27
N ASP A 176 -14.48 14.05 1.11
CA ASP A 176 -13.64 14.81 0.18
C ASP A 176 -13.77 14.26 -1.24
N VAL A 177 -13.92 12.93 -1.39
CA VAL A 177 -14.34 12.32 -2.67
C VAL A 177 -15.69 12.86 -3.11
N ARG A 178 -16.70 12.89 -2.22
CA ARG A 178 -18.05 13.40 -2.52
C ARG A 178 -18.06 14.88 -2.92
N ARG A 179 -17.11 15.66 -2.40
CA ARG A 179 -16.92 17.08 -2.73
C ARG A 179 -15.98 17.31 -3.90
N GLU A 180 -15.42 16.25 -4.49
CA GLU A 180 -14.38 16.32 -5.52
C GLU A 180 -13.16 17.16 -5.07
N ASN A 181 -12.86 17.15 -3.77
CA ASN A 181 -11.77 17.92 -3.18
C ASN A 181 -10.43 17.23 -3.44
N SER A 182 -9.78 17.62 -4.54
CA SER A 182 -8.48 17.05 -4.90
C SER A 182 -7.34 17.45 -3.99
N ASP A 183 -7.52 18.41 -3.07
CA ASP A 183 -6.46 18.88 -2.17
C ASP A 183 -6.47 18.14 -0.81
N ALA A 184 -7.47 17.32 -0.53
CA ALA A 184 -7.58 16.52 0.68
C ALA A 184 -6.42 15.52 0.84
N PRO A 185 -6.10 15.01 2.04
CA PRO A 185 -5.09 13.97 2.20
C PRO A 185 -5.35 12.74 1.32
N LEU A 186 -4.29 12.13 0.78
CA LEU A 186 -4.36 10.89 0.02
C LEU A 186 -3.39 9.88 0.61
N PHE A 187 -3.90 9.07 1.54
CA PHE A 187 -3.11 8.18 2.38
C PHE A 187 -2.63 6.96 1.60
N LEU A 188 -1.32 6.71 1.62
CA LEU A 188 -0.73 5.47 1.12
C LEU A 188 -0.70 4.42 2.24
N ILE A 189 -1.34 3.29 2.04
CA ILE A 189 -1.46 2.22 3.05
C ILE A 189 -0.77 0.92 2.62
N ASP A 190 -0.81 -0.11 3.45
CA ASP A 190 -0.24 -1.45 3.19
C ASP A 190 1.29 -1.49 2.99
N LEU A 191 2.01 -0.74 3.83
CA LEU A 191 3.47 -0.58 3.76
C LEU A 191 4.28 -1.77 4.32
N HIS A 192 3.64 -2.88 4.69
CA HIS A 192 4.27 -4.03 5.36
C HIS A 192 5.34 -4.75 4.53
N ARG A 193 5.35 -4.56 3.21
CA ARG A 193 6.36 -5.10 2.29
C ARG A 193 7.25 -4.02 1.69
N SER A 194 6.99 -2.75 1.99
CA SER A 194 7.77 -1.63 1.46
C SER A 194 9.24 -1.74 1.85
N GLN A 195 10.09 -1.21 0.99
CA GLN A 195 11.55 -1.27 1.18
C GLN A 195 12.12 0.14 1.11
N VAL A 196 12.90 0.51 2.12
CA VAL A 196 13.57 1.81 2.25
C VAL A 196 15.06 1.65 1.99
N ARG A 197 15.63 2.55 1.20
CA ARG A 197 17.05 2.53 0.80
C ARG A 197 17.50 3.90 0.30
N ARG A 198 18.79 4.04 -0.01
CA ARG A 198 19.34 5.30 -0.53
C ARG A 198 18.73 5.73 -1.88
N SER A 199 18.42 4.76 -2.74
CA SER A 199 17.79 5.01 -4.04
C SER A 199 17.04 3.76 -4.48
N VAL A 200 15.87 3.91 -5.11
CA VAL A 200 15.08 2.78 -5.60
C VAL A 200 15.71 2.21 -6.88
N PRO A 201 16.12 0.94 -6.90
CA PRO A 201 16.61 0.29 -8.10
C PRO A 201 15.52 0.23 -9.16
N ARG A 202 15.94 0.36 -10.42
CA ARG A 202 15.06 0.35 -11.61
C ARG A 202 14.00 -0.75 -11.59
N ARG A 203 14.37 -1.98 -11.21
CA ARG A 203 13.45 -3.13 -11.17
C ARG A 203 12.27 -2.92 -10.21
N TRP A 204 12.48 -2.21 -9.11
CA TRP A 204 11.45 -1.95 -8.11
C TRP A 204 10.56 -0.78 -8.53
N GLN A 205 11.13 0.24 -9.19
CA GLN A 205 10.31 1.28 -9.85
C GLN A 205 9.40 0.65 -10.90
N VAL A 206 9.93 -0.23 -11.75
CA VAL A 206 9.14 -0.97 -12.76
C VAL A 206 8.04 -1.80 -12.12
N LYS A 207 8.33 -2.48 -11.01
CA LYS A 207 7.35 -3.28 -10.28
C LYS A 207 6.19 -2.43 -9.78
N ASP A 208 6.48 -1.31 -9.11
CA ASP A 208 5.45 -0.44 -8.54
C ASP A 208 4.62 0.22 -9.65
N LEU A 209 5.28 0.80 -10.66
CA LEU A 209 4.59 1.44 -11.79
C LEU A 209 3.76 0.46 -12.61
N GLY A 210 4.25 -0.77 -12.80
CA GLY A 210 3.53 -1.83 -13.49
C GLY A 210 2.31 -2.32 -12.71
N GLY A 211 2.46 -2.51 -11.39
CA GLY A 211 1.33 -2.84 -10.50
C GLY A 211 0.25 -1.76 -10.54
N LEU A 212 0.65 -0.49 -10.44
CA LEU A 212 -0.28 0.63 -10.48
C LEU A 212 -1.02 0.69 -11.82
N TYR A 213 -0.29 0.58 -12.94
CA TYR A 213 -0.91 0.60 -14.25
C TYR A 213 -1.90 -0.56 -14.43
N PHE A 214 -1.55 -1.78 -13.98
CA PHE A 214 -2.48 -2.91 -13.97
C PHE A 214 -3.76 -2.60 -13.18
N SER A 215 -3.66 -2.03 -11.98
CA SER A 215 -4.83 -1.70 -11.16
C SER A 215 -5.76 -0.65 -11.78
N THR A 216 -5.35 0.03 -12.85
CA THR A 216 -6.21 0.99 -13.56
C THR A 216 -7.10 0.38 -14.64
N ALA A 217 -6.94 -0.92 -14.94
CA ALA A 217 -7.57 -1.59 -16.07
C ALA A 217 -9.10 -1.47 -16.10
N ARG A 218 -9.75 -1.42 -14.92
CA ARG A 218 -11.21 -1.35 -14.79
C ARG A 218 -11.80 0.03 -15.08
N PHE A 219 -10.97 1.08 -15.09
CA PHE A 219 -11.44 2.47 -14.99
C PHE A 219 -11.30 3.30 -16.28
N GLY A 220 -11.13 2.61 -17.43
CA GLY A 220 -11.12 3.25 -18.75
C GLY A 220 -10.07 4.36 -18.88
N MET A 221 -8.82 4.08 -18.54
CA MET A 221 -7.74 5.06 -18.69
C MET A 221 -7.48 5.38 -20.16
N THR A 222 -7.39 6.66 -20.50
CA THR A 222 -7.05 7.07 -21.86
C THR A 222 -5.54 7.21 -22.04
N ARG A 223 -5.06 7.20 -23.29
CA ARG A 223 -3.65 7.52 -23.58
C ARG A 223 -3.24 8.88 -23.01
N ARG A 224 -4.14 9.87 -23.01
CA ARG A 224 -3.87 11.20 -22.46
C ARG A 224 -3.69 11.17 -20.93
N ASP A 225 -4.42 10.29 -20.24
CA ASP A 225 -4.28 10.10 -18.79
C ASP A 225 -2.94 9.46 -18.45
N LEU A 226 -2.52 8.45 -19.20
CA LEU A 226 -1.18 7.85 -19.06
C LEU A 226 -0.07 8.89 -19.31
N LEU A 227 -0.22 9.75 -20.32
CA LEU A 227 0.76 10.82 -20.60
C LEU A 227 0.79 11.89 -19.48
N ARG A 228 -0.34 12.20 -18.85
CA ARG A 228 -0.39 13.08 -17.67
C ARG A 228 0.37 12.47 -16.50
N PHE A 229 0.14 11.19 -16.23
CA PHE A 229 0.86 10.43 -15.21
C PHE A 229 2.36 10.46 -15.46
N ILE A 230 2.80 10.09 -16.67
CA ILE A 230 4.22 10.08 -17.08
C ILE A 230 4.87 11.44 -16.85
N ARG A 231 4.22 12.53 -17.30
CA ARG A 231 4.74 13.89 -17.12
C ARG A 231 4.91 14.24 -15.63
N ALA A 232 3.89 13.98 -14.82
CA ALA A 232 3.88 14.31 -13.40
C ALA A 232 4.90 13.48 -12.62
N TYR A 233 4.94 12.16 -12.87
CA TYR A 233 5.88 11.24 -12.26
C TYR A 233 7.33 11.57 -12.61
N SER A 234 7.63 11.88 -13.88
CA SER A 234 8.99 12.30 -14.26
C SER A 234 9.37 13.65 -13.67
N GLY A 235 8.38 14.53 -13.41
CA GLY A 235 8.63 15.92 -13.02
C GLY A 235 9.33 16.72 -14.13
N LYS A 236 9.12 16.34 -15.39
CA LYS A 236 9.81 16.85 -16.58
C LYS A 236 8.83 17.20 -17.69
N PRO A 237 9.20 18.05 -18.67
CA PRO A 237 8.42 18.22 -19.89
C PRO A 237 8.15 16.87 -20.57
N LEU A 238 6.97 16.70 -21.16
CA LEU A 238 6.51 15.38 -21.64
C LEU A 238 7.49 14.74 -22.65
N ARG A 239 8.12 15.54 -23.52
CA ARG A 239 9.11 15.04 -24.48
C ARG A 239 10.31 14.38 -23.79
N GLU A 240 10.82 14.99 -22.72
CA GLU A 240 11.93 14.45 -21.93
C GLU A 240 11.46 13.28 -21.05
N ALA A 241 10.27 13.36 -20.47
CA ALA A 241 9.69 12.24 -19.73
C ALA A 241 9.59 10.97 -20.58
N LEU A 242 9.22 11.11 -21.86
CA LEU A 242 9.11 10.01 -22.83
C LEU A 242 10.45 9.51 -23.37
N SER A 243 11.56 10.24 -23.18
CA SER A 243 12.87 9.78 -23.65
C SER A 243 13.36 8.55 -22.88
N ASP A 244 12.85 8.35 -21.65
CA ASP A 244 13.07 7.12 -20.89
C ASP A 244 12.14 5.98 -21.33
N ALA A 245 12.17 5.64 -22.62
CA ALA A 245 11.30 4.63 -23.20
C ALA A 245 11.47 3.26 -22.52
N GLY A 246 12.67 2.93 -22.04
CA GLY A 246 12.93 1.69 -21.33
C GLY A 246 12.12 1.55 -20.05
N LEU A 247 11.97 2.61 -19.26
CA LEU A 247 11.17 2.57 -18.02
C LEU A 247 9.72 2.24 -18.34
N TRP A 248 9.15 3.00 -19.27
CA TRP A 248 7.74 2.93 -19.61
C TRP A 248 7.38 1.61 -20.28
N GLN A 249 8.25 1.11 -21.17
CA GLN A 249 8.06 -0.21 -21.77
C GLN A 249 8.17 -1.32 -20.73
N SER A 250 9.12 -1.25 -19.79
CA SER A 250 9.25 -2.25 -18.73
C SER A 250 8.06 -2.22 -17.76
N ALA A 251 7.60 -1.04 -17.34
CA ALA A 251 6.41 -0.90 -16.48
C ALA A 251 5.15 -1.43 -17.20
N ARG A 252 4.99 -1.11 -18.49
CA ARG A 252 3.92 -1.67 -19.32
C ARG A 252 4.00 -3.20 -19.37
N ARG A 253 5.16 -3.79 -19.66
CA ARG A 253 5.33 -5.26 -19.72
C ARG A 253 5.04 -5.94 -18.39
N GLU A 254 5.44 -5.32 -17.27
CA GLU A 254 5.10 -5.84 -15.95
C GLU A 254 3.58 -5.81 -15.72
N ALA A 255 2.90 -4.72 -16.10
CA ALA A 255 1.45 -4.63 -16.03
C ALA A 255 0.75 -5.70 -16.91
N GLU A 256 1.19 -5.85 -18.17
CA GLU A 256 0.67 -6.90 -19.08
C GLU A 256 0.89 -8.31 -18.54
N LYS A 257 2.04 -8.57 -17.89
CA LYS A 257 2.32 -9.86 -17.26
C LYS A 257 1.36 -10.15 -16.10
N ILE A 258 1.09 -9.16 -15.26
CA ILE A 258 0.11 -9.29 -14.17
C ILE A 258 -1.28 -9.51 -14.78
N TYR A 259 -1.61 -8.76 -15.82
CA TYR A 259 -2.87 -8.85 -16.56
C TYR A 259 -3.13 -10.25 -17.12
N ARG A 260 -2.20 -10.80 -17.91
CA ARG A 260 -2.32 -12.16 -18.47
C ARG A 260 -2.46 -13.22 -17.38
N ARG A 261 -1.77 -13.05 -16.26
CA ARG A 261 -1.89 -14.00 -15.14
C ARG A 261 -3.25 -13.94 -14.46
N TYR A 262 -3.86 -12.76 -14.40
CA TYR A 262 -5.12 -12.53 -13.70
C TYR A 262 -6.34 -12.81 -14.59
N PHE A 263 -6.38 -12.25 -15.80
CA PHE A 263 -7.50 -12.41 -16.72
C PHE A 263 -7.34 -13.57 -17.71
N GLU A 264 -6.16 -14.21 -17.76
CA GLU A 264 -5.85 -15.32 -18.70
C GLU A 264 -6.08 -14.96 -20.19
N VAL A 265 -6.03 -13.67 -20.54
CA VAL A 265 -6.20 -13.16 -21.93
C VAL A 265 -5.14 -12.12 -22.29
N GLU A 266 -4.97 -11.87 -23.60
CA GLU A 266 -4.08 -10.81 -24.09
C GLU A 266 -4.68 -9.42 -23.83
N PRO A 267 -3.90 -8.48 -23.25
CA PRO A 267 -4.39 -7.15 -22.94
C PRO A 267 -4.57 -6.28 -24.19
N GLN A 268 -5.67 -5.53 -24.24
CA GLN A 268 -5.80 -4.37 -25.11
C GLN A 268 -5.26 -3.12 -24.41
N LEU A 269 -4.71 -2.17 -25.17
CA LEU A 269 -4.01 -1.00 -24.61
C LEU A 269 -4.66 0.34 -25.00
N PRO A 270 -4.78 1.32 -24.09
CA PRO A 270 -4.53 1.22 -22.63
C PRO A 270 -5.28 0.08 -21.97
N LEU A 271 -4.78 -0.48 -20.87
CA LEU A 271 -5.38 -1.66 -20.23
C LEU A 271 -6.88 -1.45 -20.01
N GLN A 272 -7.68 -2.40 -20.50
CA GLN A 272 -9.13 -2.43 -20.37
C GLN A 272 -9.55 -3.54 -19.41
N PHE A 273 -10.77 -3.47 -18.90
CA PHE A 273 -11.33 -4.55 -18.09
C PHE A 273 -11.54 -5.81 -18.93
N ASN A 274 -11.35 -6.97 -18.31
CA ASN A 274 -11.84 -8.26 -18.80
C ASN A 274 -12.44 -9.01 -17.61
N GLU A 275 -13.37 -9.91 -17.83
CA GLU A 275 -13.87 -10.76 -16.75
C GLU A 275 -12.81 -11.81 -16.39
N HIS A 276 -12.63 -12.08 -15.10
CA HIS A 276 -11.78 -13.19 -14.68
C HIS A 276 -12.48 -14.49 -15.09
N PRO A 277 -11.76 -15.49 -15.63
CA PRO A 277 -12.35 -16.74 -16.16
C PRO A 277 -12.97 -17.69 -15.10
N GLY A 278 -13.40 -17.19 -13.94
CA GLY A 278 -14.12 -17.99 -12.95
C GLY A 278 -13.24 -18.98 -12.17
N LYS A 279 -12.20 -18.49 -11.50
CA LYS A 279 -11.66 -19.19 -10.32
C LYS A 279 -12.03 -18.36 -9.12
N ASP A 280 -12.96 -18.87 -8.32
CA ASP A 280 -13.16 -18.39 -6.96
C ASP A 280 -11.78 -18.34 -6.26
N ILE A 281 -11.42 -17.17 -5.73
CA ILE A 281 -10.23 -16.99 -4.89
C ILE A 281 -10.68 -16.95 -3.44
#